data_AF-A0A3D2BA42-F1
#
_entry.id   AF-A0A3D2BA42-F1
#
_cell.length_a   1.000
_cell.length_b   1.000
_cell.length_c   1.000
_cell.angle_alpha   90.00
_cell.angle_beta   90.00
_cell.angle_gamma   90.00
#
_symmetry.space_group_name_H-M   'P 1'
#
loop_
_entity.id
_entity.type
_entity.pdbx_description
1 polymer ?
#
loop_
_entity_poly.entity_id
_entity_poly.type
_entity_poly.pdbx_seq_one_letter_code
_entity_poly.pdbx_strand_id
1 'polypeptide(L)'
;TTAACPAFAYRAEQDATIVGQLIALGAIPLGKTNLDQFATGLNGTRSPYGACRNSVNADYPSGGSSAGSSLAVALGLASFALGTDTAGSGRVPAALNNLVGLKATKGLLSTAGVVPACRTLDCVTFF
;
A
#
# COMPACT_ATOMS: atom_id res chain seq x y z
N THR A 1 -8.64 -0.13 -10.13
CA THR A 1 -8.42 0.29 -8.74
C THR A 1 -9.66 -0.01 -7.93
N THR A 2 -9.51 -0.64 -6.76
CA THR A 2 -10.67 -1.08 -5.94
C THR A 2 -10.70 -0.44 -4.57
N ALA A 3 -9.57 0.06 -4.04
CA ALA A 3 -9.45 0.52 -2.64
C ALA A 3 -9.98 -0.52 -1.62
N ALA A 4 -9.80 -1.82 -1.92
CA ALA A 4 -10.38 -2.94 -1.20
C ALA A 4 -11.92 -2.87 -1.03
N CYS A 5 -12.62 -2.23 -1.97
CA CYS A 5 -14.08 -2.19 -2.06
C CYS A 5 -14.53 -2.66 -3.46
N PRO A 6 -15.14 -3.86 -3.58
CA PRO A 6 -15.60 -4.38 -4.88
C PRO A 6 -16.56 -3.42 -5.61
N ALA A 7 -17.49 -2.79 -4.90
CA ALA A 7 -18.45 -1.85 -5.48
C ALA A 7 -17.81 -0.52 -5.96
N PHE A 8 -16.60 -0.20 -5.50
CA PHE A 8 -15.85 0.99 -5.93
C PHE A 8 -14.91 0.70 -7.12
N ALA A 9 -14.89 -0.54 -7.62
CA ALA A 9 -13.95 -0.93 -8.66
C ALA A 9 -14.11 -0.08 -9.93
N TYR A 10 -13.00 0.51 -10.39
CA TYR A 10 -12.94 1.22 -11.66
C TYR A 10 -11.64 0.90 -12.41
N ARG A 11 -11.64 1.02 -13.73
CA ARG A 11 -10.41 0.98 -14.54
C ARG A 11 -9.85 2.38 -14.65
N ALA A 12 -8.61 2.60 -14.20
CA ALA A 12 -7.94 3.86 -14.41
C ALA A 12 -7.48 3.95 -15.87
N GLU A 13 -7.65 5.12 -16.49
CA GLU A 13 -7.22 5.37 -17.87
C GLU A 13 -5.75 5.80 -17.96
N GLN A 14 -5.18 6.25 -16.84
CA GLN A 14 -3.82 6.74 -16.73
C GLN A 14 -3.18 6.19 -15.45
N ASP A 15 -1.86 6.07 -15.49
CA ASP A 15 -1.07 5.74 -14.31
C ASP A 15 -1.12 6.89 -13.29
N ALA A 16 -1.02 6.54 -12.01
CA ALA A 16 -0.66 7.53 -10.99
C ALA A 16 0.74 8.10 -11.33
N THR A 17 0.99 9.37 -11.03
CA THR A 17 2.26 10.03 -11.41
C THR A 17 3.48 9.22 -10.98
N ILE A 18 3.50 8.73 -9.74
CA ILE A 18 4.60 7.93 -9.21
C ILE A 18 4.75 6.58 -9.92
N VAL A 19 3.63 5.96 -10.34
CA VAL A 19 3.65 4.69 -11.07
C VAL A 19 4.23 4.91 -12.47
N GLY A 20 3.78 5.95 -13.19
CA GLY A 20 4.33 6.29 -14.50
C GLY A 20 5.81 6.63 -14.45
N GLN A 21 6.27 7.34 -13.41
CA GLN A 21 7.69 7.62 -13.17
C GLN A 21 8.50 6.33 -12.95
N LEU A 22 8.00 5.40 -12.13
CA LEU A 22 8.69 4.13 -11.87
C LEU A 22 8.75 3.26 -13.14
N ILE A 23 7.69 3.22 -13.94
CA ILE A 23 7.67 2.51 -15.23
C ILE A 23 8.70 3.12 -16.19
N ALA A 24 8.78 4.46 -16.28
CA ALA A 24 9.77 5.15 -17.10
C ALA A 24 11.22 4.87 -16.64
N LEU A 25 11.43 4.52 -15.37
CA LEU A 25 12.71 4.09 -14.80
C LEU A 25 12.96 2.57 -14.96
N GLY A 26 12.06 1.84 -15.62
CA GLY A 26 12.21 0.40 -15.91
C GLY A 26 11.55 -0.54 -14.91
N ALA A 27 10.78 -0.03 -13.95
CA ALA A 27 10.01 -0.90 -13.04
C ALA A 27 8.85 -1.59 -13.77
N ILE A 28 8.57 -2.84 -13.40
CA ILE A 28 7.46 -3.63 -13.95
C ILE A 28 6.40 -3.82 -12.85
N PRO A 29 5.21 -3.22 -12.95
CA PRO A 29 4.15 -3.43 -11.96
C PRO A 29 3.62 -4.86 -12.03
N LEU A 30 3.84 -5.65 -10.96
CA LEU A 30 3.39 -7.05 -10.90
C LEU A 30 1.89 -7.20 -10.63
N GLY A 31 1.28 -6.23 -9.93
CA GLY A 31 -0.14 -6.30 -9.58
C GLY A 31 -0.60 -5.24 -8.60
N LYS A 32 -1.84 -5.38 -8.13
CA LYS A 32 -2.43 -4.54 -7.07
C LYS A 32 -2.48 -5.35 -5.78
N THR A 33 -1.93 -4.80 -4.71
CA THR A 33 -1.90 -5.42 -3.39
C THR A 33 -3.17 -5.14 -2.59
N ASN A 34 -3.48 -6.03 -1.64
CA ASN A 34 -4.61 -5.85 -0.72
C ASN A 34 -4.32 -4.76 0.32
N LEU A 35 -5.36 -4.16 0.89
CA LEU A 35 -5.28 -3.10 1.90
C LEU A 35 -6.47 -3.12 2.85
N ASP A 36 -6.36 -2.45 4.00
CA ASP A 36 -7.57 -2.07 4.76
C ASP A 36 -8.42 -1.12 3.88
N GLN A 37 -9.72 -1.38 3.78
CA GLN A 37 -10.64 -0.72 2.85
C GLN A 37 -10.56 0.81 2.97
N PHE A 38 -10.47 1.48 1.81
CA PHE A 38 -10.22 2.92 1.68
C PHE A 38 -9.04 3.44 2.53
N ALA A 39 -8.01 2.60 2.68
CA ALA A 39 -6.84 2.86 3.50
C ALA A 39 -7.14 3.16 4.99
N THR A 40 -8.31 2.74 5.50
CA THR A 40 -8.79 3.09 6.85
C THR A 40 -8.57 1.95 7.85
N GLY A 41 -7.34 1.81 8.31
CA GLY A 41 -6.96 0.82 9.30
C GLY A 41 -5.45 0.75 9.48
N LEU A 42 -5.02 0.06 10.53
CA LEU A 42 -3.61 -0.15 10.84
C LEU A 42 -3.27 -1.63 11.09
N ASN A 43 -4.15 -2.57 10.70
CA ASN A 43 -3.96 -4.00 11.01
C ASN A 43 -4.04 -4.94 9.82
N GLY A 44 -4.64 -4.56 8.69
CA GLY A 44 -4.72 -5.39 7.48
C GLY A 44 -5.87 -6.41 7.46
N THR A 45 -6.80 -6.36 8.42
CA THR A 45 -7.95 -7.28 8.49
C THR A 45 -9.24 -6.70 7.90
N ARG A 46 -9.29 -5.41 7.58
CA ARG A 46 -10.50 -4.71 7.11
C ARG A 46 -10.64 -4.76 5.60
N SER A 47 -10.61 -5.96 5.02
CA SER A 47 -10.75 -6.14 3.57
C SER A 47 -11.73 -7.28 3.25
N PRO A 48 -12.70 -7.07 2.32
CA PRO A 48 -13.55 -8.14 1.81
C PRO A 48 -12.76 -9.15 0.94
N TYR A 49 -11.52 -8.84 0.57
CA TYR A 49 -10.63 -9.75 -0.15
C TYR A 49 -9.86 -10.70 0.81
N GLY A 50 -10.17 -10.66 2.10
CA GLY A 50 -9.55 -11.48 3.13
C GLY A 50 -8.55 -10.71 3.99
N ALA A 51 -8.37 -11.17 5.22
CA ALA A 51 -7.41 -10.61 6.17
C ALA A 51 -5.98 -11.01 5.81
N CYS A 52 -5.07 -10.04 5.82
CA CYS A 52 -3.65 -10.26 5.61
C CYS A 52 -2.97 -10.66 6.93
N ARG A 53 -2.25 -11.78 6.90
CA ARG A 53 -1.54 -12.34 8.05
C ARG A 53 -0.06 -11.99 7.99
N ASN A 54 0.58 -11.85 9.14
CA ASN A 54 1.99 -11.49 9.27
C ASN A 54 2.93 -12.47 8.54
N SER A 55 4.04 -11.97 7.99
CA SER A 55 4.99 -12.76 7.20
C SER A 55 5.79 -13.79 8.02
N VAL A 56 5.91 -13.59 9.33
CA VAL A 56 6.70 -14.46 10.23
C VAL A 56 5.79 -15.42 10.98
N ASN A 57 4.67 -14.93 11.53
CA ASN A 57 3.71 -15.75 12.27
C ASN A 57 2.27 -15.45 11.84
N ALA A 58 1.66 -16.41 11.14
CA ALA A 58 0.34 -16.25 10.54
C ALA A 58 -0.82 -16.04 11.55
N ASP A 59 -0.60 -16.26 12.85
CA ASP A 59 -1.59 -15.97 13.89
C ASP A 59 -1.71 -14.47 14.21
N TYR A 60 -0.75 -13.66 13.74
CA TYR A 60 -0.69 -12.21 13.97
C TYR A 60 -1.13 -11.42 12.72
N PRO A 61 -1.67 -10.19 12.89
CA PRO A 61 -2.00 -9.32 11.78
C PRO A 61 -0.74 -8.88 11.02
N SER A 62 -0.84 -8.71 9.70
CA SER A 62 0.25 -8.13 8.91
C SER A 62 0.57 -6.68 9.29
N GLY A 63 -0.38 -5.96 9.89
CA GLY A 63 -0.37 -4.50 9.91
C GLY A 63 -1.01 -3.92 8.66
N GLY A 64 -1.38 -2.65 8.73
CA GLY A 64 -2.07 -1.96 7.65
C GLY A 64 -1.90 -0.44 7.71
N SER A 65 -2.54 0.32 6.84
CA SER A 65 -3.47 -0.19 5.82
C SER A 65 -2.77 -0.83 4.61
N SER A 66 -1.48 -0.60 4.37
CA SER A 66 -0.72 -1.14 3.22
C SER A 66 -0.31 -2.63 3.38
N ALA A 67 -1.25 -3.47 3.79
CA ALA A 67 -1.02 -4.84 4.23
C ALA A 67 -0.41 -5.76 3.15
N GLY A 68 -1.01 -5.79 1.95
CA GLY A 68 -0.49 -6.63 0.87
C GLY A 68 0.85 -6.12 0.33
N SER A 69 1.12 -4.81 0.40
CA SER A 69 2.38 -4.24 -0.06
C SER A 69 3.55 -4.65 0.83
N SER A 70 3.41 -4.57 2.15
CA SER A 70 4.46 -5.05 3.05
C SER A 70 4.68 -6.55 2.91
N LEU A 71 3.61 -7.35 2.77
CA LEU A 71 3.74 -8.80 2.60
C LEU A 71 4.41 -9.18 1.28
N ALA A 72 4.12 -8.47 0.19
CA ALA A 72 4.77 -8.73 -1.10
C ALA A 72 6.30 -8.58 -1.02
N VAL A 73 6.79 -7.61 -0.25
CA VAL A 73 8.24 -7.43 -0.04
C VAL A 73 8.78 -8.42 0.99
N ALA A 74 8.13 -8.55 2.14
CA ALA A 74 8.60 -9.42 3.22
C ALA A 74 8.65 -10.91 2.84
N LEU A 75 7.80 -11.35 1.93
CA LEU A 75 7.77 -12.72 1.40
C LEU A 75 8.62 -12.90 0.13
N GLY A 76 9.34 -11.86 -0.31
CA GLY A 76 10.24 -11.92 -1.46
C GLY A 76 9.56 -11.99 -2.83
N LEU A 77 8.28 -11.60 -2.93
CA LEU A 77 7.54 -11.56 -4.21
C LEU A 77 7.89 -10.34 -5.06
N ALA A 78 8.34 -9.25 -4.43
CA ALA A 78 8.79 -8.02 -5.09
C ALA A 78 9.96 -7.39 -4.34
N SER A 79 10.88 -6.74 -5.08
CA SER A 79 12.04 -6.05 -4.47
C SER A 79 11.66 -4.79 -3.70
N PHE A 80 10.53 -4.17 -4.04
CA PHE A 80 9.91 -3.07 -3.29
C PHE A 80 8.41 -3.03 -3.59
N ALA A 81 7.64 -2.32 -2.76
CA ALA A 81 6.23 -2.07 -3.02
C ALA A 81 5.81 -0.65 -2.63
N LEU A 82 4.78 -0.14 -3.32
CA LEU A 82 4.15 1.12 -2.94
C LEU A 82 3.07 0.91 -1.88
N GLY A 83 3.04 1.78 -0.89
CA GLY A 83 1.95 1.94 0.06
C GLY A 83 1.41 3.36 0.10
N THR A 84 0.51 3.61 1.03
CA THR A 84 0.13 4.97 1.45
C THR A 84 0.23 5.09 2.96
N ASP A 85 0.44 6.30 3.45
CA ASP A 85 0.48 6.60 4.88
C ASP A 85 -0.22 7.93 5.15
N THR A 86 -1.30 7.83 5.90
CA THR A 86 -2.02 8.97 6.48
C THR A 86 -1.76 9.05 7.98
N ALA A 87 -1.88 7.91 8.68
CA ALA A 87 -1.83 7.81 10.13
C ALA A 87 -0.86 6.71 10.64
N GLY A 88 -0.06 6.10 9.75
CA GLY A 88 0.82 4.99 10.10
C GLY A 88 0.87 3.88 9.04
N SER A 89 0.07 3.98 7.99
CA SER A 89 -0.17 2.88 7.04
C SER A 89 1.02 2.45 6.18
N GLY A 90 2.11 3.22 6.18
CA GLY A 90 3.40 2.88 5.58
C GLY A 90 4.45 2.43 6.59
N ARG A 91 4.16 2.55 7.89
CA ARG A 91 5.11 2.35 9.00
C ARG A 91 4.77 1.14 9.86
N VAL A 92 3.51 1.01 10.27
CA VAL A 92 3.03 -0.13 11.08
C VAL A 92 3.28 -1.48 10.37
N PRO A 93 2.87 -1.67 9.10
CA PRO A 93 3.12 -2.93 8.41
C PRO A 93 4.61 -3.17 8.11
N ALA A 94 5.44 -2.13 8.00
CA ALA A 94 6.89 -2.31 7.90
C ALA A 94 7.47 -2.90 9.19
N ALA A 95 7.12 -2.31 10.34
CA ALA A 95 7.58 -2.77 11.64
C ALA A 95 7.17 -4.22 11.93
N LEU A 96 5.92 -4.60 11.58
CA LEU A 96 5.42 -5.94 11.85
C LEU A 96 6.03 -7.01 10.92
N ASN A 97 6.45 -6.66 9.71
CA ASN A 97 7.01 -7.63 8.75
C ASN A 97 8.53 -7.50 8.57
N ASN A 98 9.23 -6.86 9.51
CA ASN A 98 10.69 -6.67 9.50
C ASN A 98 11.22 -5.98 8.24
N LEU A 99 10.60 -4.86 7.87
CA LEU A 99 10.95 -4.06 6.69
C LEU A 99 11.31 -2.62 7.06
N VAL A 100 11.93 -1.93 6.10
CA VAL A 100 12.03 -0.47 6.10
C VAL A 100 10.71 0.10 5.54
N GLY A 101 10.13 1.09 6.23
CA GLY A 101 8.95 1.82 5.75
C GLY A 101 9.29 3.28 5.53
N LEU A 102 9.47 3.71 4.27
CA LEU A 102 9.81 5.10 3.95
C LEU A 102 8.54 5.91 3.72
N LYS A 103 8.24 6.77 4.71
CA LYS A 103 7.20 7.81 4.57
C LYS A 103 7.83 9.14 4.20
N ALA A 104 7.73 9.52 2.94
CA ALA A 104 8.25 10.79 2.44
C ALA A 104 7.63 12.01 3.17
N THR A 105 8.33 13.15 3.12
CA THR A 105 7.74 14.44 3.49
C THR A 105 6.49 14.69 2.65
N LYS A 106 5.43 15.20 3.28
CA LYS A 106 4.16 15.45 2.59
C LYS A 106 4.37 16.35 1.38
N GLY A 107 3.84 15.95 0.23
CA GLY A 107 3.98 16.67 -1.03
C GLY A 107 5.27 16.41 -1.81
N LEU A 108 6.25 15.69 -1.23
CA LEU A 108 7.48 15.32 -1.96
C LEU A 108 7.19 14.34 -3.10
N LEU A 109 6.30 13.37 -2.85
CA LEU A 109 5.82 12.43 -3.86
C LEU A 109 4.39 12.82 -4.25
N SER A 110 4.12 12.86 -5.56
CA SER A 110 2.78 13.13 -6.07
C SER A 110 1.79 12.05 -5.65
N THR A 111 0.62 12.47 -5.18
CA THR A 111 -0.53 11.61 -4.89
C THR A 111 -1.56 11.61 -6.04
N ALA A 112 -1.27 12.25 -7.17
CA ALA A 112 -2.16 12.24 -8.32
C ALA A 112 -2.34 10.82 -8.86
N GLY A 113 -3.60 10.40 -9.07
CA GLY A 113 -3.99 9.04 -9.43
C GLY A 113 -4.09 8.05 -8.25
N VAL A 114 -3.83 8.50 -7.02
CA VAL A 114 -4.11 7.74 -5.79
C VAL A 114 -5.49 8.13 -5.26
N VAL A 115 -6.30 7.15 -4.86
CA VAL A 115 -7.60 7.41 -4.22
C VAL A 115 -7.35 8.07 -2.86
N PRO A 116 -7.85 9.29 -2.60
CA PRO A 116 -7.57 10.00 -1.36
C PRO A 116 -8.31 9.34 -0.18
N ALA A 117 -7.60 9.16 0.94
CA ALA A 117 -8.18 8.77 2.21
C ALA A 117 -8.34 10.00 3.13
N CYS A 118 -7.28 10.80 3.25
CA CYS A 118 -7.30 12.14 3.84
C CYS A 118 -6.36 13.03 3.03
N ARG A 119 -6.86 13.57 1.90
CA ARG A 119 -6.08 14.26 0.86
C ARG A 119 -5.01 15.23 1.37
N THR A 120 -5.27 15.97 2.44
CA THR A 120 -4.35 16.99 3.00
C THR A 120 -3.22 16.42 3.87
N LEU A 121 -3.23 15.10 4.11
CA LEU A 121 -2.31 14.36 4.98
C LEU A 121 -1.63 13.18 4.25
N ASP A 122 -2.27 12.65 3.22
CA ASP A 122 -1.81 11.44 2.52
C ASP A 122 -0.41 11.59 1.92
N CYS A 123 0.40 10.54 2.13
CA CYS A 123 1.70 10.37 1.50
C CYS A 123 1.75 9.01 0.79
N VAL A 124 2.40 8.93 -0.37
CA VAL A 124 2.85 7.65 -0.94
C VAL A 124 4.07 7.16 -0.14
N THR A 125 4.19 5.86 0.05
CA THR A 125 5.31 5.23 0.78
C THR A 125 5.96 4.11 0.00
N PHE A 126 7.18 3.75 0.40
CA PHE A 126 7.90 2.56 -0.09
C PHE A 126 8.13 1.57 1.05
N PHE A 127 8.10 0.29 0.69
CA PHE A 127 8.55 -0.85 1.49
C PHE A 127 9.69 -1.56 0.76
#